data_AF-A0A3N4RJY9-F1
#
_entry.id   AF-A0A3N4RJY9-F1
#
_cell.length_a   1.000
_cell.length_b   1.000
_cell.length_c   1.000
_cell.angle_alpha   90.00
_cell.angle_beta   90.00
_cell.angle_gamma   90.00
#
_symmetry.space_group_name_H-M   'P 1'
#
loop_
_entity.id
_entity.type
_entity.pdbx_description
1 polymer ?
#
loop_
_entity_poly.entity_id
_entity_poly.type
_entity_poly.pdbx_seq_one_letter_code
_entity_poly.pdbx_strand_id
1 'polypeptide(L)'
;MSDAPRTYGILQALSAEAELTDGSLRRQHPEVSDRRPTRTGGASPYDLGLYALAQDHAHALGAYVKRHGAAAGQAGRRGDVYAAAAEVADRVGGEAAVELQVLEVVEELKAALAIGAGVRAVAAVTCPGCECWSLVPARGPMGGWGAACSNLRCAVDGSYRTWSLRRIAEHYVRTSSRAA
;
A
#
# COMPACT_ATOMS: atom_id res chain seq x y z
N MET A 1 -7.46 -25.78 -17.75
CA MET A 1 -8.05 -24.87 -16.75
C MET A 1 -7.02 -24.74 -15.65
N SER A 2 -6.13 -23.74 -15.76
CA SER A 2 -5.10 -23.47 -14.76
C SER A 2 -5.68 -22.58 -13.69
N ASP A 3 -5.74 -23.07 -12.46
CA ASP A 3 -5.92 -22.24 -11.27
C ASP A 3 -4.69 -21.34 -11.16
N ALA A 4 -4.86 -20.06 -11.49
CA ALA A 4 -3.85 -19.05 -11.18
C ALA A 4 -3.72 -18.95 -9.66
N PRO A 5 -2.50 -18.89 -9.09
CA PRO A 5 -2.32 -18.70 -7.67
C PRO A 5 -2.95 -17.37 -7.27
N ARG A 6 -3.99 -17.44 -6.42
CA ARG A 6 -4.57 -16.26 -5.77
C ARG A 6 -3.51 -15.68 -4.85
N THR A 7 -2.79 -14.67 -5.33
CA THR A 7 -2.06 -13.75 -4.47
C THR A 7 -3.12 -13.05 -3.62
N TYR A 8 -3.37 -13.56 -2.42
CA TYR A 8 -4.25 -12.88 -1.46
C TYR A 8 -3.66 -11.50 -1.21
N GLY A 9 -4.34 -10.44 -1.67
CA GLY A 9 -3.92 -9.07 -1.45
C GLY A 9 -3.71 -8.84 0.04
N ILE A 10 -2.71 -8.04 0.42
CA ILE A 10 -2.35 -7.81 1.83
C ILE A 10 -3.59 -7.34 2.59
N LEU A 11 -4.42 -6.51 1.94
CA LEU A 11 -5.69 -6.03 2.51
C LEU A 11 -6.74 -7.12 2.73
N GLN A 12 -6.80 -8.16 1.88
CA GLN A 12 -7.72 -9.30 2.07
C GLN A 12 -7.29 -10.19 3.24
N ALA A 13 -5.98 -10.42 3.41
CA ALA A 13 -5.45 -11.12 4.59
C ALA A 13 -5.78 -10.34 5.87
N LEU A 14 -5.64 -9.01 5.84
CA LEU A 14 -5.98 -8.15 6.98
C LEU A 14 -7.49 -8.11 7.29
N SER A 15 -8.37 -8.18 6.28
CA SER A 15 -9.82 -8.20 6.53
C SER A 15 -10.28 -9.50 7.19
N ALA A 16 -9.68 -10.64 6.86
CA ALA A 16 -10.00 -11.92 7.49
C ALA A 16 -9.60 -11.94 8.98
N GLU A 17 -8.54 -11.23 9.37
CA GLU A 17 -8.11 -11.12 10.78
C GLU A 17 -8.83 -10.00 11.55
N ALA A 18 -9.38 -8.99 10.87
CA ALA A 18 -10.09 -7.88 11.50
C ALA A 18 -11.43 -8.30 12.13
N GLU A 19 -12.08 -9.34 11.59
CA GLU A 19 -13.30 -9.92 12.19
C GLU A 19 -13.06 -10.50 13.60
N LEU A 20 -11.80 -10.69 14.01
CA LEU A 20 -11.43 -11.25 15.31
C LEU A 20 -11.02 -10.21 16.37
N THR A 21 -10.94 -8.91 16.05
CA THR A 21 -10.38 -7.89 16.98
C THR A 21 -11.17 -6.58 17.12
N ASP A 22 -12.51 -6.61 17.00
CA ASP A 22 -13.36 -5.46 17.39
C ASP A 22 -13.69 -5.46 18.90
N GLY A 23 -12.65 -5.55 19.72
CA GLY A 23 -12.74 -5.66 21.16
C GLY A 23 -11.85 -4.65 21.87
N SER A 24 -12.44 -3.51 22.23
CA SER A 24 -12.00 -2.61 23.31
C SER A 24 -10.77 -1.73 23.03
N LEU A 25 -10.99 -0.41 22.97
CA LEU A 25 -10.23 0.60 23.73
C LEU A 25 -10.97 1.96 23.66
N ARG A 26 -12.12 2.08 24.35
CA ARG A 26 -12.68 3.41 24.72
C ARG A 26 -12.03 3.89 26.01
N ARG A 27 -11.06 4.80 25.93
CA ARG A 27 -10.64 5.60 27.11
C ARG A 27 -11.62 6.76 27.31
N GLN A 28 -12.34 6.73 28.42
CA GLN A 28 -13.07 7.87 28.95
C GLN A 28 -12.06 8.85 29.56
N HIS A 29 -12.11 10.11 29.16
CA HIS A 29 -11.49 11.22 29.88
C HIS A 29 -12.59 12.12 30.46
N PRO A 30 -12.42 12.67 31.67
CA PRO A 30 -13.44 13.44 32.37
C PRO A 30 -13.59 14.86 31.81
N GLU A 31 -14.79 15.39 32.05
CA GLU A 31 -15.36 16.62 31.51
C GLU A 31 -14.57 17.90 31.84
N VAL A 32 -14.35 18.74 30.83
CA VAL A 32 -13.95 20.15 30.99
C VAL A 32 -15.12 21.01 30.48
N SER A 33 -15.79 21.67 31.41
CA SER A 33 -16.91 22.60 31.18
C SER A 33 -16.43 23.96 30.64
N ASP A 34 -17.24 24.53 29.75
CA ASP A 34 -17.34 25.96 29.40
C ASP A 34 -16.25 26.63 28.56
N ARG A 35 -15.90 26.03 27.42
CA ARG A 35 -15.65 26.81 26.20
C ARG A 35 -16.47 26.23 25.06
N ARG A 36 -17.42 26.99 24.51
CA ARG A 36 -18.16 26.62 23.29
C ARG A 36 -17.33 27.08 22.09
N PRO A 37 -16.60 26.20 21.39
CA PRO A 37 -15.88 26.59 20.20
C PRO A 37 -16.93 26.71 19.10
N THR A 38 -17.17 27.91 18.60
CA THR A 38 -17.81 28.10 17.30
C THR A 38 -16.83 27.63 16.22
N ARG A 39 -16.77 26.32 15.96
CA ARG A 39 -16.04 25.80 14.80
C ARG A 39 -16.84 26.08 13.55
N THR A 40 -16.40 27.08 12.81
CA THR A 40 -16.67 27.31 11.40
C THR A 40 -16.08 26.18 10.55
N GLY A 41 -16.85 25.75 9.56
CA GLY A 41 -16.42 24.83 8.51
C GLY A 41 -16.82 23.39 8.78
N GLY A 42 -17.99 22.97 8.26
CA GLY A 42 -18.26 21.55 8.09
C GLY A 42 -17.10 20.93 7.32
N ALA A 43 -16.38 20.00 7.94
CA ALA A 43 -15.41 19.22 7.22
C ALA A 43 -16.12 18.64 5.99
N SER A 44 -15.52 18.80 4.81
CA SER A 44 -16.01 18.14 3.61
C SER A 44 -16.28 16.67 3.96
N PRO A 45 -17.46 16.10 3.62
CA PRO A 45 -17.72 14.67 3.87
C PRO A 45 -16.76 13.78 3.07
N TYR A 46 -15.99 14.36 2.15
CA TYR A 46 -15.01 13.70 1.33
C TYR A 46 -13.60 13.82 1.92
N ASP A 47 -12.96 12.66 2.14
CA ASP A 47 -11.53 12.58 2.44
C ASP A 47 -10.73 12.87 1.15
N LEU A 48 -10.31 14.13 0.99
CA LEU A 48 -9.51 14.58 -0.15
C LEU A 48 -8.16 13.84 -0.26
N GLY A 49 -7.64 13.30 0.84
CA GLY A 49 -6.42 12.49 0.85
C GLY A 49 -6.62 11.16 0.14
N LEU A 50 -7.77 10.51 0.35
CA LEU A 50 -8.11 9.27 -0.35
C LEU A 50 -8.31 9.50 -1.86
N TYR A 51 -8.92 10.63 -2.25
CA TYR A 51 -9.04 10.99 -3.67
C TYR A 51 -7.68 11.27 -4.31
N ALA A 52 -6.78 11.95 -3.61
CA ALA A 52 -5.42 12.18 -4.09
C ALA A 52 -4.68 10.85 -4.30
N LEU A 53 -4.81 9.90 -3.36
CA LEU A 53 -4.22 8.57 -3.49
C LEU A 53 -4.76 7.82 -4.72
N ALA A 54 -6.07 7.85 -4.95
CA ALA A 54 -6.68 7.21 -6.12
C ALA A 54 -6.21 7.85 -7.44
N GLN A 55 -6.00 9.17 -7.46
CA GLN A 55 -5.45 9.88 -8.61
C GLN A 55 -3.99 9.50 -8.87
N ASP A 56 -3.15 9.47 -7.83
CA ASP A 56 -1.74 9.07 -7.92
C ASP A 56 -1.62 7.65 -8.47
N HIS A 57 -2.49 6.73 -8.01
CA HIS A 57 -2.52 5.36 -8.54
C HIS A 57 -2.88 5.32 -10.03
N ALA A 58 -3.94 6.03 -10.44
CA ALA A 58 -4.34 6.11 -11.84
C ALA A 58 -3.23 6.71 -12.73
N HIS A 59 -2.49 7.69 -12.22
CA HIS A 59 -1.31 8.25 -12.90
C HIS A 59 -0.18 7.22 -13.02
N ALA A 60 0.10 6.46 -11.97
CA ALA A 60 1.11 5.41 -11.98
C ALA A 60 0.77 4.29 -12.99
N LEU A 61 -0.50 3.85 -13.04
CA LEU A 61 -0.98 2.88 -14.02
C LEU A 61 -0.94 3.43 -15.45
N GLY A 62 -1.32 4.69 -15.64
CA GLY A 62 -1.20 5.35 -16.93
C GLY A 62 0.24 5.41 -17.43
N ALA A 63 1.20 5.63 -16.52
CA ALA A 63 2.63 5.59 -16.85
C ALA A 63 3.11 4.15 -17.16
N TYR A 64 2.62 3.15 -16.43
CA TYR A 64 2.88 1.73 -16.69
C TYR A 64 2.39 1.30 -18.08
N VAL A 65 1.12 1.59 -18.42
CA VAL A 65 0.53 1.28 -19.73
C VAL A 65 1.33 1.92 -20.86
N LYS A 66 1.78 3.18 -20.67
CA LYS A 66 2.62 3.88 -21.65
C LYS A 66 3.99 3.22 -21.82
N ARG A 67 4.64 2.80 -20.74
CA ARG A 67 5.96 2.13 -20.80
C ARG A 67 5.91 0.80 -21.54
N HIS A 68 4.85 0.02 -21.33
CA HIS A 68 4.71 -1.34 -21.87
C HIS A 68 3.87 -1.42 -23.16
N GLY A 69 3.56 -0.27 -23.77
CA GLY A 69 3.22 -0.20 -25.19
C GLY A 69 1.92 -0.89 -25.61
N ALA A 70 0.77 -0.44 -25.12
CA ALA A 70 -0.44 -0.53 -25.95
C ALA A 70 -0.45 0.66 -26.92
N ALA A 71 -0.58 0.36 -28.23
CA ALA A 71 -0.69 1.36 -29.29
C ALA A 71 -1.74 2.41 -28.95
N ALA A 72 -1.44 3.67 -29.29
CA ALA A 72 -2.32 4.82 -29.14
C ALA A 72 -3.73 4.52 -29.69
N GLY A 73 -4.70 4.25 -28.82
CA GLY A 73 -6.08 3.99 -29.27
C GLY A 73 -7.09 3.56 -28.20
N GLN A 74 -6.67 2.98 -27.08
CA GLN A 74 -7.62 2.36 -26.12
C GLN A 74 -7.82 3.10 -24.78
N ALA A 75 -7.04 4.14 -24.47
CA ALA A 75 -7.16 4.88 -23.22
C ALA A 75 -8.16 6.04 -23.35
N GLY A 76 -9.44 5.69 -23.42
CA GLY A 76 -10.54 6.61 -23.68
C GLY A 76 -11.34 7.09 -22.48
N ARG A 77 -10.94 6.82 -21.22
CA ARG A 77 -11.52 7.37 -19.96
C ARG A 77 -10.70 6.88 -18.75
N ARG A 78 -10.77 7.58 -17.61
CA ARG A 78 -10.11 7.19 -16.34
C ARG A 78 -10.53 5.79 -15.84
N GLY A 79 -11.74 5.32 -16.18
CA GLY A 79 -12.20 3.96 -15.88
C GLY A 79 -11.45 2.87 -16.65
N ASP A 80 -10.80 3.24 -17.76
CA ASP A 80 -10.19 2.29 -18.69
C ASP A 80 -8.72 2.00 -18.35
N VAL A 81 -8.09 2.76 -17.43
CA VAL A 81 -6.64 2.62 -17.14
C VAL A 81 -6.31 1.33 -16.37
N TYR A 82 -7.21 0.89 -15.48
CA TYR A 82 -7.05 -0.36 -14.73
C TYR A 82 -7.19 -1.57 -15.65
N ALA A 83 -8.25 -1.57 -16.47
CA ALA A 83 -8.47 -2.62 -17.47
C ALA A 83 -7.33 -2.67 -18.49
N ALA A 84 -6.87 -1.51 -18.97
CA ALA A 84 -5.72 -1.45 -19.87
C ALA A 84 -4.42 -1.94 -19.22
N ALA A 85 -4.20 -1.66 -17.93
CA ALA A 85 -3.03 -2.16 -17.22
C ALA A 85 -3.05 -3.70 -17.10
N ALA A 86 -4.21 -4.28 -16.76
CA ALA A 86 -4.40 -5.73 -16.71
C ALA A 86 -4.19 -6.37 -18.09
N GLU A 87 -4.81 -5.81 -19.15
CA GLU A 87 -4.64 -6.29 -20.53
C GLU A 87 -3.17 -6.25 -20.97
N VAL A 88 -2.45 -5.18 -20.65
CA VAL A 88 -1.02 -5.07 -20.93
C VAL A 88 -0.22 -6.14 -20.18
N ALA A 89 -0.50 -6.36 -18.89
CA ALA A 89 0.17 -7.40 -18.11
C ALA A 89 -0.09 -8.80 -18.66
N ASP A 90 -1.33 -9.12 -19.02
CA ASP A 90 -1.71 -10.43 -19.57
C ASP A 90 -1.08 -10.67 -20.94
N ARG A 91 -1.08 -9.63 -21.79
CA ARG A 91 -0.56 -9.72 -23.16
C ARG A 91 0.96 -9.75 -23.22
N VAL A 92 1.64 -8.90 -22.47
CA VAL A 92 3.12 -8.79 -22.48
C VAL A 92 3.75 -9.87 -21.60
N GLY A 93 3.11 -10.20 -20.47
CA GLY A 93 3.61 -11.17 -19.50
C GLY A 93 4.96 -10.78 -18.89
N GLY A 94 5.62 -11.76 -18.28
CA GLY A 94 6.99 -11.63 -17.77
C GLY A 94 7.19 -10.43 -16.84
N GLU A 95 8.14 -9.55 -17.21
CA GLU A 95 8.50 -8.36 -16.44
C GLU A 95 7.33 -7.37 -16.27
N ALA A 96 6.46 -7.23 -17.28
CA ALA A 96 5.31 -6.33 -17.21
C ALA A 96 4.31 -6.80 -16.14
N ALA A 97 4.01 -8.09 -16.09
CA ALA A 97 3.14 -8.67 -15.07
C ALA A 97 3.72 -8.50 -13.65
N VAL A 98 5.03 -8.70 -13.48
CA VAL A 98 5.72 -8.47 -12.20
C VAL A 98 5.67 -6.99 -11.80
N GLU A 99 5.90 -6.07 -12.73
CA GLU A 99 5.83 -4.64 -12.43
C GLU A 99 4.42 -4.20 -12.02
N LEU A 100 3.37 -4.74 -12.66
CA LEU A 100 1.99 -4.47 -12.27
C LEU A 100 1.72 -4.96 -10.84
N GLN A 101 2.10 -6.20 -10.50
CA GLN A 101 1.95 -6.72 -9.14
C GLN A 101 2.70 -5.87 -8.10
N VAL A 102 3.90 -5.40 -8.42
CA VAL A 102 4.64 -4.49 -7.54
C VAL A 102 3.89 -3.17 -7.35
N LEU A 103 3.31 -2.60 -8.42
CA LEU A 103 2.51 -1.38 -8.31
C LEU A 103 1.26 -1.59 -7.44
N GLU A 104 0.55 -2.70 -7.63
CA GLU A 104 -0.63 -3.04 -6.82
C GLU A 104 -0.27 -3.13 -5.33
N VAL A 105 0.79 -3.85 -4.98
CA VAL A 105 1.25 -3.98 -3.59
C VAL A 105 1.69 -2.63 -3.01
N VAL A 106 2.36 -1.76 -3.78
CA VAL A 106 2.71 -0.41 -3.33
C VAL A 106 1.46 0.38 -2.94
N GLU A 107 0.42 0.32 -3.77
CA GLU A 107 -0.80 1.10 -3.58
C GLU A 107 -1.67 0.53 -2.44
N GLU A 108 -1.71 -0.79 -2.28
CA GLU A 108 -2.30 -1.43 -1.08
C GLU A 108 -1.63 -0.95 0.20
N LEU A 109 -0.29 -0.92 0.24
CA LEU A 109 0.47 -0.45 1.41
C LEU A 109 0.21 1.04 1.68
N LYS A 110 0.18 1.89 0.63
CA LYS A 110 -0.16 3.32 0.77
C LYS A 110 -1.57 3.51 1.31
N ALA A 111 -2.54 2.76 0.79
CA ALA A 111 -3.93 2.82 1.23
C ALA A 111 -4.06 2.40 2.70
N ALA A 112 -3.43 1.29 3.10
CA ALA A 112 -3.39 0.84 4.48
C ALA A 112 -2.81 1.91 5.42
N LEU A 113 -1.70 2.56 5.02
CA LEU A 113 -1.08 3.63 5.78
C LEU A 113 -1.96 4.87 5.88
N ALA A 114 -2.70 5.21 4.82
CA ALA A 114 -3.64 6.33 4.80
C ALA A 114 -4.84 6.12 5.75
N ILE A 115 -5.39 4.90 5.82
CA ILE A 115 -6.57 4.57 6.65
C ILE A 115 -6.22 4.13 8.08
N GLY A 116 -4.94 4.16 8.47
CA GLY A 116 -4.48 3.75 9.81
C GLY A 116 -4.31 2.25 10.02
N ALA A 117 -4.49 1.42 8.98
CA ALA A 117 -4.20 -0.03 9.00
C ALA A 117 -2.72 -0.36 8.72
N GLY A 118 -1.87 0.66 8.56
CA GLY A 118 -0.50 0.53 8.07
C GLY A 118 0.37 -0.42 8.86
N VAL A 119 0.31 -0.43 10.20
CA VAL A 119 1.15 -1.31 11.04
C VAL A 119 0.95 -2.78 10.69
N ARG A 120 -0.31 -3.22 10.55
CA ARG A 120 -0.59 -4.61 10.20
C ARG A 120 -0.16 -4.92 8.77
N ALA A 121 -0.41 -3.99 7.83
CA ALA A 121 -0.03 -4.16 6.43
C ALA A 121 1.48 -4.33 6.21
N VAL A 122 2.32 -3.50 6.84
CA VAL A 122 3.78 -3.68 6.74
C VAL A 122 4.32 -4.85 7.58
N ALA A 123 3.64 -5.25 8.66
CA ALA A 123 4.03 -6.43 9.43
C ALA A 123 3.76 -7.75 8.68
N ALA A 124 2.80 -7.75 7.75
CA ALA A 124 2.48 -8.90 6.90
C ALA A 124 3.55 -9.21 5.83
N VAL A 125 4.55 -8.35 5.66
CA VAL A 125 5.62 -8.51 4.65
C VAL A 125 7.00 -8.55 5.31
N THR A 126 7.91 -9.31 4.70
CA THR A 126 9.28 -9.47 5.22
C THR A 126 10.18 -8.28 4.87
N CYS A 127 11.09 -7.96 5.78
CA CYS A 127 12.07 -6.91 5.58
C CYS A 127 13.04 -7.26 4.42
N PRO A 128 13.26 -6.35 3.44
CA PRO A 128 14.19 -6.58 2.33
C PRO A 128 15.66 -6.80 2.73
N GLY A 129 16.05 -6.46 3.96
CA GLY A 129 17.41 -6.59 4.46
C GLY A 129 17.67 -7.85 5.30
N CYS A 130 16.86 -8.08 6.34
CA CYS A 130 17.03 -9.20 7.29
C CYS A 130 16.08 -10.38 7.04
N GLU A 131 15.12 -10.25 6.13
CA GLU A 131 14.01 -11.20 5.88
C GLU A 131 13.11 -11.47 7.10
N CYS A 132 13.15 -10.58 8.10
CA CYS A 132 12.36 -10.68 9.32
C CYS A 132 11.04 -9.87 9.23
N TRP A 133 10.02 -10.23 10.02
CA TRP A 133 8.68 -9.59 10.05
C TRP A 133 8.59 -8.34 10.96
N SER A 134 9.70 -7.66 11.19
CA SER A 134 9.81 -6.54 12.14
C SER A 134 9.75 -5.17 11.45
N LEU A 135 8.97 -5.05 10.38
CA LEU A 135 8.77 -3.75 9.71
C LEU A 135 7.72 -2.93 10.46
N VAL A 136 8.02 -1.65 10.66
CA VAL A 136 7.10 -0.66 11.25
C VAL A 136 6.92 0.51 10.30
N PRO A 137 5.71 1.11 10.19
CA PRO A 137 5.51 2.30 9.38
C PRO A 137 6.48 3.41 9.73
N ALA A 138 7.07 4.04 8.73
CA ALA A 138 7.98 5.16 8.89
C ALA A 138 7.71 6.24 7.84
N ARG A 139 8.09 7.47 8.16
CA ARG A 139 8.15 8.57 7.19
C ARG A 139 9.61 8.81 6.82
N GLY A 140 9.88 8.90 5.52
CA GLY A 140 11.19 9.29 5.02
C GLY A 140 11.45 10.79 5.22
N PRO A 141 12.68 11.26 4.95
CA PRO A 141 13.07 12.67 5.13
C PRO A 141 12.21 13.65 4.33
N MET A 142 11.70 13.23 3.16
CA MET A 142 10.82 14.05 2.32
C MET A 142 9.32 13.88 2.66
N GLY A 143 8.99 13.28 3.81
CA GLY A 143 7.62 13.03 4.24
C GLY A 143 6.90 11.88 3.52
N GLY A 144 7.56 11.20 2.57
CA GLY A 144 7.02 10.01 1.92
C GLY A 144 6.84 8.85 2.89
N TRP A 145 5.83 8.01 2.66
CA TRP A 145 5.63 6.77 3.41
C TRP A 145 6.69 5.71 3.07
N GLY A 146 7.10 4.94 4.07
CA GLY A 146 7.97 3.79 3.97
C GLY A 146 7.84 2.89 5.22
N ALA A 147 8.82 2.03 5.46
CA ALA A 147 8.90 1.27 6.70
C ALA A 147 10.34 1.19 7.23
N ALA A 148 10.50 1.20 8.54
CA ALA A 148 11.77 0.92 9.21
C ALA A 148 11.78 -0.53 9.71
N CYS A 149 12.92 -1.19 9.69
CA CYS A 149 13.05 -2.50 10.31
C CYS A 149 13.59 -2.36 11.74
N SER A 150 12.82 -2.77 12.74
CA SER A 150 13.21 -2.70 14.16
C SER A 150 14.15 -3.83 14.61
N ASN A 151 14.56 -4.72 13.70
CA ASN A 151 15.48 -5.81 14.03
C ASN A 151 16.92 -5.30 14.13
N LEU A 152 17.66 -5.77 15.15
CA LEU A 152 19.05 -5.41 15.39
C LEU A 152 19.98 -5.68 14.19
N ARG A 153 19.68 -6.66 13.33
CA ARG A 153 20.44 -6.93 12.10
C ARG A 153 20.37 -5.78 11.08
N CYS A 154 19.33 -4.95 11.16
CA CYS A 154 19.14 -3.78 10.31
C CYS A 154 19.47 -2.46 11.03
N ALA A 155 19.94 -2.50 12.28
CA ALA A 155 20.45 -1.32 12.96
C ALA A 155 21.85 -0.98 12.45
N VAL A 156 22.07 0.26 12.02
CA VAL A 156 23.37 0.81 11.62
C VAL A 156 23.57 2.10 12.41
N ASP A 157 24.66 2.16 13.19
CA ASP A 157 25.01 3.33 14.01
C ASP A 157 23.85 3.83 14.88
N GLY A 158 23.12 2.90 15.50
CA GLY A 158 21.96 3.19 16.36
C GLY A 158 20.69 3.63 15.62
N SER A 159 20.71 3.72 14.28
CA SER A 159 19.55 4.02 13.45
C SER A 159 19.05 2.77 12.73
N TYR A 160 17.73 2.58 12.69
CA TYR A 160 17.13 1.49 11.92
C TYR A 160 17.11 1.82 10.43
N ARG A 161 17.49 0.86 9.58
CA ARG A 161 17.34 1.00 8.13
C ARG A 161 15.87 1.18 7.75
N THR A 162 15.64 2.13 6.85
CA THR A 162 14.33 2.41 6.26
C THR A 162 14.29 1.94 4.81
N TRP A 163 13.09 1.54 4.38
CA TRP A 163 12.81 1.05 3.04
C TRP A 163 11.63 1.82 2.45
N SER A 164 11.72 2.12 1.15
CA SER A 164 10.56 2.64 0.42
C SER A 164 9.50 1.55 0.25
N LEU A 165 8.23 1.94 0.11
CA LEU A 165 7.16 0.99 -0.16
C LEU A 165 7.40 0.21 -1.45
N ARG A 166 7.98 0.85 -2.48
CA ARG A 166 8.39 0.19 -3.73
C ARG A 166 9.38 -0.94 -3.45
N ARG A 167 10.42 -0.70 -2.65
CA ARG A 167 11.43 -1.72 -2.32
C ARG A 167 10.86 -2.89 -1.53
N ILE A 168 9.90 -2.61 -0.64
CA ILE A 168 9.17 -3.63 0.12
C ILE A 168 8.30 -4.48 -0.81
N ALA A 169 7.53 -3.84 -1.70
CA ALA A 169 6.69 -4.52 -2.67
C ALA A 169 7.49 -5.41 -3.63
N GLU A 170 8.61 -4.92 -4.16
CA GLU A 170 9.52 -5.72 -5.00
C GLU A 170 10.03 -6.97 -4.28
N HIS A 171 10.41 -6.83 -3.00
CA HIS A 171 10.84 -7.96 -2.20
C HIS A 171 9.71 -8.96 -2.00
N TYR A 172 8.51 -8.48 -1.61
CA TYR A 172 7.33 -9.29 -1.36
C TYR A 172 6.91 -10.11 -2.59
N VAL A 173 6.76 -9.47 -3.76
CA VAL A 173 6.40 -10.15 -5.01
C VAL A 173 7.41 -11.25 -5.36
N ARG A 174 8.71 -10.96 -5.19
CA ARG A 174 9.78 -11.92 -5.43
C ARG A 174 9.78 -13.10 -4.45
N THR A 175 9.43 -12.90 -3.18
CA THR A 175 9.37 -13.99 -2.19
C THR A 175 8.11 -14.83 -2.35
N SER A 176 6.97 -14.21 -2.63
CA SER A 176 5.69 -14.90 -2.81
C SER A 176 5.66 -15.77 -4.07
N SER A 177 6.29 -15.30 -5.15
CA SER A 177 6.44 -16.08 -6.40
C SER A 177 7.37 -17.30 -6.27
N ARG A 178 8.23 -17.37 -5.24
CA ARG A 178 9.05 -18.56 -4.96
C ARG A 178 8.31 -19.61 -4.13
N ALA A 179 7.26 -19.20 -3.44
CA ALA A 179 6.47 -20.06 -2.57
C ALA A 179 5.29 -20.73 -3.31
N ALA A 180 4.94 -20.23 -4.50
CA ALA A 180 3.95 -20.78 -5.42
C ALA A 180 4.58 -21.76 -6.42
#